data_AF-X1R2F2-F1
#
_entry.id   AF-X1R2F2-F1
#
_cell.length_a   1.000
_cell.length_b   1.000
_cell.length_c   1.000
_cell.angle_alpha   90.00
_cell.angle_beta   90.00
_cell.angle_gamma   90.00
#
_symmetry.space_group_name_H-M   'P 1'
#
loop_
_entity.id
_entity.type
_entity.pdbx_description
1 polymer ?
#
loop_
_entity_poly.entity_id
_entity_poly.type
_entity_poly.pdbx_seq_one_letter_code
_entity_poly.pdbx_strand_id
1 'polypeptide(L)'
;MADIKVENLTIDPSEVYIGETVEIGVVARNAGDASGTREVTCNVNGKVSKETVELGPGDSRPVTFEAIPQQAKTYQVSVNGLTGSFVASKAPPATGMITLYGTGFDVKGTDWNWLAQWNYADGTVGVNPDDYYGWRGYNDACTPAKPIPLDNLVISQITVGSYEYGYSGLGSFGPFKVED
;
A
#
# COMPACT_ATOMS: atom_id res chain seq x y z
N MET A 1 -8.85 -38.82 -21.08
CA MET A 1 -8.62 -38.49 -19.66
C MET A 1 -8.36 -37.01 -19.50
N ALA A 2 -8.60 -36.43 -18.33
CA ALA A 2 -8.20 -35.04 -18.06
C ALA A 2 -6.65 -34.89 -18.09
N ASP A 3 -6.16 -33.80 -18.66
CA ASP A 3 -4.73 -33.41 -18.66
C ASP A 3 -4.65 -31.95 -18.20
N ILE A 4 -4.80 -31.73 -16.89
CA ILE A 4 -4.78 -30.39 -16.30
C ILE A 4 -3.33 -30.01 -16.02
N LYS A 5 -2.84 -28.91 -16.57
CA LYS A 5 -1.51 -28.32 -16.34
C LYS A 5 -1.62 -26.98 -15.64
N VAL A 6 -0.60 -26.61 -14.88
CA VAL A 6 -0.47 -25.29 -14.24
C VAL A 6 0.71 -24.58 -14.88
N GLU A 7 0.48 -23.39 -15.41
CA GLU A 7 1.44 -22.62 -16.21
C GLU A 7 1.34 -21.11 -15.88
N ASN A 8 2.23 -20.30 -16.47
CA ASN A 8 2.20 -18.84 -16.39
C ASN A 8 2.21 -18.27 -14.96
N LEU A 9 3.23 -18.64 -14.16
CA LEU A 9 3.43 -18.04 -12.84
C LEU A 9 3.70 -16.54 -12.97
N THR A 10 2.88 -15.74 -12.29
CA THR A 10 3.06 -14.30 -12.09
C THR A 10 3.22 -14.00 -10.61
N ILE A 11 4.06 -13.03 -10.29
CA ILE A 11 4.26 -12.51 -8.93
C ILE A 11 4.34 -11.00 -9.07
N ASP A 12 3.34 -10.29 -8.55
CA ASP A 12 3.24 -8.84 -8.71
C ASP A 12 2.74 -8.17 -7.41
N PRO A 13 3.45 -7.14 -6.91
CA PRO A 13 4.75 -6.67 -7.38
C PRO A 13 5.93 -7.56 -6.93
N SER A 14 7.06 -7.48 -7.62
CA SER A 14 8.28 -8.25 -7.28
C SER A 14 9.05 -7.67 -6.09
N GLU A 15 8.76 -6.43 -5.71
CA GLU A 15 9.31 -5.74 -4.55
C GLU A 15 8.17 -5.06 -3.78
N VAL A 16 8.15 -5.28 -2.47
CA VAL A 16 7.15 -4.72 -1.55
C VAL A 16 7.79 -4.28 -0.25
N TYR A 17 7.10 -3.41 0.47
CA TYR A 17 7.35 -3.21 1.88
C TYR A 17 6.66 -4.28 2.73
N ILE A 18 7.20 -4.49 3.93
CA ILE A 18 6.56 -5.35 4.94
C ILE A 18 5.11 -4.89 5.16
N GLY A 19 4.17 -5.83 5.12
CA GLY A 19 2.75 -5.56 5.33
C GLY A 19 1.94 -5.27 4.06
N GLU A 20 2.60 -5.06 2.91
CA GLU A 20 1.92 -4.90 1.62
C GLU A 20 1.55 -6.26 0.99
N THR A 21 0.55 -6.28 0.13
CA THR A 21 0.08 -7.51 -0.52
C THR A 21 0.87 -7.78 -1.79
N VAL A 22 1.30 -9.02 -1.97
CA VAL A 22 1.81 -9.57 -3.24
C VAL A 22 0.78 -10.55 -3.79
N GLU A 23 0.41 -10.37 -5.05
CA GLU A 23 -0.44 -11.28 -5.79
C GLU A 23 0.41 -12.33 -6.53
N ILE A 24 0.06 -13.60 -6.35
CA ILE A 24 0.71 -14.74 -6.98
C ILE A 24 -0.32 -15.44 -7.86
N GLY A 25 -0.16 -15.34 -9.18
CA GLY A 25 -1.09 -15.88 -10.16
C GLY A 25 -0.52 -17.08 -10.92
N VAL A 26 -1.38 -18.02 -11.30
CA VAL A 26 -1.09 -19.07 -12.29
C VAL A 26 -2.33 -19.33 -13.14
N VAL A 27 -2.15 -20.00 -14.28
CA VAL A 27 -3.25 -20.47 -15.13
C VAL A 27 -3.30 -21.99 -15.07
N ALA A 28 -4.45 -22.55 -14.68
CA ALA A 28 -4.73 -23.96 -14.82
C ALA A 28 -5.46 -24.21 -16.15
N ARG A 29 -4.98 -25.15 -16.97
CA ARG A 29 -5.55 -25.48 -18.29
C ARG A 29 -5.74 -26.99 -18.44
N ASN A 30 -6.92 -27.43 -18.88
CA ASN A 30 -7.17 -28.83 -19.22
C ASN A 30 -6.98 -29.07 -20.73
N ALA A 31 -5.88 -29.72 -21.11
CA ALA A 31 -5.60 -30.14 -22.48
C ALA A 31 -6.16 -31.54 -22.83
N GLY A 32 -6.85 -32.16 -21.88
CA GLY A 32 -7.49 -33.46 -22.04
C GLY A 32 -8.86 -33.39 -22.69
N ASP A 33 -9.45 -34.57 -22.94
CA ASP A 33 -10.76 -34.77 -23.56
C ASP A 33 -11.87 -35.09 -22.55
N ALA A 34 -11.55 -35.08 -21.24
CA ALA A 34 -12.49 -35.32 -20.15
C ALA A 34 -12.36 -34.26 -19.06
N SER A 35 -13.46 -34.00 -18.35
CA SER A 35 -13.44 -33.14 -17.17
C SER A 35 -12.57 -33.74 -16.07
N GLY A 36 -11.96 -32.88 -15.26
CA GLY A 36 -11.17 -33.31 -14.13
C GLY A 36 -10.98 -32.22 -13.09
N THR A 37 -10.41 -32.62 -11.97
CA THR A 37 -10.12 -31.75 -10.83
C THR A 37 -8.63 -31.76 -10.54
N ARG A 38 -8.04 -30.60 -10.25
CA ARG A 38 -6.64 -30.48 -9.83
C ARG A 38 -6.50 -29.54 -8.64
N GLU A 39 -5.73 -29.96 -7.64
CA GLU A 39 -5.30 -29.10 -6.54
C GLU A 39 -4.07 -28.28 -6.98
N VAL A 40 -4.16 -26.96 -6.81
CA VAL A 40 -3.07 -26.00 -7.01
C VAL A 40 -2.55 -25.63 -5.63
N THR A 41 -1.29 -25.99 -5.36
CA THR A 41 -0.61 -25.69 -4.09
C THR A 41 0.41 -24.58 -4.33
N CYS A 42 0.23 -23.46 -3.63
CA CYS A 42 1.18 -22.36 -3.56
C CYS A 42 1.95 -22.44 -2.23
N ASN A 43 3.26 -22.35 -2.28
CA ASN A 43 4.14 -22.31 -1.11
C ASN A 43 5.00 -21.05 -1.17
N VAL A 44 4.93 -20.26 -0.10
CA VAL A 44 5.73 -19.05 0.10
C VAL A 44 6.60 -19.25 1.33
N ASN A 45 7.89 -19.55 1.15
CA ASN A 45 8.85 -19.81 2.22
C ASN A 45 8.35 -20.77 3.33
N GLY A 46 7.64 -21.84 2.95
CA GLY A 46 7.09 -22.85 3.86
C GLY A 46 5.63 -22.63 4.26
N LYS A 47 5.04 -21.46 4.01
CA LYS A 47 3.60 -21.23 4.21
C LYS A 47 2.84 -21.72 2.98
N VAL A 48 1.95 -22.68 3.18
CA VAL A 48 1.22 -23.35 2.10
C VAL A 48 -0.23 -22.88 2.02
N SER A 49 -0.67 -22.53 0.81
CA SER A 49 -2.06 -22.24 0.43
C SER A 49 -2.48 -23.18 -0.70
N LYS A 50 -3.77 -23.53 -0.75
CA LYS A 50 -4.29 -24.50 -1.72
C LYS A 50 -5.61 -24.03 -2.30
N GLU A 51 -5.79 -24.21 -3.61
CA GLU A 51 -7.07 -24.02 -4.30
C GLU A 51 -7.32 -25.20 -5.23
N THR A 52 -8.55 -25.72 -5.22
CA THR A 52 -8.96 -26.82 -6.10
C THR A 52 -9.76 -26.27 -7.26
N VAL A 53 -9.36 -26.60 -8.48
CA VAL A 53 -10.07 -26.23 -9.71
C VAL A 53 -10.68 -27.46 -10.38
N GLU A 54 -11.90 -27.31 -10.87
CA GLU A 54 -12.55 -28.25 -11.76
C GLU A 54 -12.62 -27.63 -13.16
N LEU A 55 -12.20 -28.37 -14.18
CA LEU A 55 -12.12 -27.90 -15.56
C LEU A 55 -12.69 -28.94 -16.51
N GLY A 56 -13.54 -28.50 -17.44
CA GLY A 56 -13.95 -29.28 -18.59
C GLY A 56 -12.83 -29.39 -19.64
N PRO A 57 -13.04 -30.18 -20.69
CA PRO A 57 -12.10 -30.29 -21.81
C PRO A 57 -11.86 -28.94 -22.48
N GLY A 58 -10.60 -28.52 -22.61
CA GLY A 58 -10.22 -27.25 -23.24
C GLY A 58 -10.34 -26.01 -22.36
N ASP A 59 -10.95 -26.13 -21.17
CA ASP A 59 -11.12 -25.00 -20.25
C ASP A 59 -9.78 -24.55 -19.64
N SER A 60 -9.70 -23.26 -19.34
CA SER A 60 -8.62 -22.66 -18.57
C SER A 60 -9.15 -21.66 -17.55
N ARG A 61 -8.57 -21.65 -16.35
CA ARG A 61 -8.97 -20.78 -15.25
C ARG A 61 -7.75 -20.15 -14.57
N PRO A 62 -7.74 -18.83 -14.34
CA PRO A 62 -6.74 -18.20 -13.48
C PRO A 62 -6.97 -18.59 -12.02
N VAL A 63 -5.88 -18.79 -11.28
CA VAL A 63 -5.86 -19.10 -9.85
C VAL A 63 -4.92 -18.10 -9.19
N THR A 64 -5.38 -17.47 -8.12
CA THR A 64 -4.68 -16.36 -7.47
C THR A 64 -4.52 -16.62 -5.99
N PHE A 65 -3.33 -16.35 -5.46
CA PHE A 65 -3.01 -16.41 -4.05
C PHE A 65 -2.44 -15.07 -3.59
N GLU A 66 -2.68 -14.72 -2.33
CA GLU A 66 -2.12 -13.52 -1.72
C GLU A 66 -1.04 -13.89 -0.68
N ALA A 67 0.04 -13.11 -0.66
CA ALA A 67 1.07 -13.18 0.35
C ALA A 67 1.33 -11.79 0.95
N ILE A 68 1.36 -11.72 2.29
CA ILE A 68 1.68 -10.49 3.03
C ILE A 68 2.94 -10.75 3.87
N PRO A 69 4.13 -10.30 3.42
CA PRO A 69 5.38 -10.53 4.13
C PRO A 69 5.43 -9.74 5.43
N GLN A 70 5.97 -10.37 6.48
CA GLN A 70 6.07 -9.79 7.83
C GLN A 70 7.52 -9.47 8.22
N GLN A 71 8.49 -9.80 7.37
CA GLN A 71 9.92 -9.64 7.62
C GLN A 71 10.63 -9.22 6.34
N ALA A 72 11.63 -8.35 6.46
CA ALA A 72 12.46 -7.95 5.33
C ALA A 72 13.40 -9.10 4.93
N LYS A 73 13.17 -9.68 3.76
CA LYS A 73 13.95 -10.75 3.14
C LYS A 73 13.42 -11.06 1.74
N THR A 74 14.13 -11.90 1.01
CA THR A 74 13.62 -12.54 -0.20
C THR A 74 12.69 -13.70 0.15
N TYR A 75 11.53 -13.76 -0.50
CA TYR A 75 10.56 -14.83 -0.39
C TYR A 75 10.60 -15.70 -1.64
N GLN A 76 10.86 -17.01 -1.44
CA GLN A 76 10.78 -17.99 -2.51
C GLN A 76 9.32 -18.46 -2.63
N VAL A 77 8.81 -18.43 -3.85
CA VAL A 77 7.46 -18.85 -4.21
C VAL A 77 7.56 -20.08 -5.08
N SER A 78 6.76 -21.11 -4.76
CA SER A 78 6.58 -22.25 -5.65
C SER A 78 5.12 -22.61 -5.80
N VAL A 79 4.63 -22.75 -7.03
CA VAL A 79 3.25 -23.16 -7.33
C VAL A 79 3.28 -24.39 -8.24
N ASN A 80 2.91 -25.56 -7.70
CA ASN A 80 2.90 -26.84 -8.44
C ASN A 80 4.18 -27.14 -9.26
N GLY A 81 5.35 -26.69 -8.79
CA GLY A 81 6.66 -26.89 -9.46
C GLY A 81 7.17 -25.68 -10.24
N LEU A 82 6.32 -24.69 -10.54
CA LEU A 82 6.77 -23.37 -11.02
C LEU A 82 7.41 -22.62 -9.86
N THR A 83 8.47 -21.87 -10.12
CA THR A 83 9.21 -21.13 -9.07
C THR A 83 9.44 -19.68 -9.46
N GLY A 84 9.50 -18.82 -8.45
CA GLY A 84 9.80 -17.40 -8.57
C GLY A 84 10.11 -16.82 -7.20
N SER A 85 10.31 -15.52 -7.12
CA SER A 85 10.57 -14.84 -5.85
C SER A 85 10.15 -13.38 -5.87
N PHE A 86 9.86 -12.84 -4.70
CA PHE A 86 9.75 -11.39 -4.48
C PHE A 86 10.61 -10.97 -3.28
N VAL A 87 10.92 -9.68 -3.18
CA VAL A 87 11.69 -9.11 -2.08
C VAL A 87 10.77 -8.27 -1.20
N ALA A 88 10.79 -8.54 0.10
CA ALA A 88 10.21 -7.65 1.09
C ALA A 88 11.33 -6.83 1.73
N SER A 89 11.16 -5.51 1.78
CA SER A 89 12.09 -4.60 2.45
C SER A 89 11.38 -3.83 3.56
N LYS A 90 12.16 -3.22 4.47
CA LYS A 90 11.57 -2.26 5.40
C LYS A 90 11.24 -1.01 4.62
N ALA A 91 10.07 -0.44 4.85
CA ALA A 91 9.78 0.91 4.39
C ALA A 91 10.92 1.83 4.85
N PRO A 92 11.39 2.76 4.00
CA PRO A 92 12.34 3.76 4.39
C PRO A 92 11.83 4.51 5.62
N PRO A 93 12.70 4.99 6.51
CA PRO A 93 12.28 5.90 7.56
C PRO A 93 11.54 7.08 6.91
N ALA A 94 10.35 7.42 7.41
CA ALA A 94 9.63 8.60 6.93
C ALA A 94 10.56 9.81 7.06
N THR A 95 10.85 10.45 5.92
CA THR A 95 11.77 11.60 5.85
C THR A 95 11.14 12.86 6.44
N GLY A 96 9.81 12.89 6.49
CA GLY A 96 9.02 13.77 7.32
C GLY A 96 7.55 13.33 7.38
N MET A 97 6.81 13.88 8.34
CA MET A 97 5.37 13.78 8.48
C MET A 97 4.75 15.16 8.29
N ILE A 98 3.77 15.31 7.41
CA ILE A 98 2.89 16.49 7.45
C ILE A 98 1.75 16.20 8.43
N THR A 99 1.50 17.13 9.33
CA THR A 99 0.30 17.17 10.16
C THR A 99 -0.56 18.34 9.71
N LEU A 100 -1.79 18.05 9.28
CA LEU A 100 -2.79 19.07 8.98
C LEU A 100 -3.64 19.33 10.22
N TYR A 101 -3.63 20.55 10.75
CA TYR A 101 -4.49 20.96 11.86
C TYR A 101 -5.70 21.71 11.32
N GLY A 102 -6.91 21.23 11.60
CA GLY A 102 -8.11 22.08 11.48
C GLY A 102 -8.13 23.05 12.66
N THR A 103 -7.91 24.34 12.44
CA THR A 103 -7.88 25.35 13.51
C THR A 103 -9.24 25.98 13.82
N GLY A 104 -10.31 25.46 13.20
CA GLY A 104 -11.65 26.01 13.29
C GLY A 104 -11.92 27.08 12.25
N PHE A 105 -12.98 27.86 12.49
CA PHE A 105 -13.42 28.92 11.59
C PHE A 105 -12.52 30.16 11.67
N ASP A 106 -12.45 30.90 10.57
CA ASP A 106 -11.92 32.26 10.59
C ASP A 106 -12.70 33.16 11.59
N VAL A 107 -12.18 34.37 11.87
CA VAL A 107 -12.79 35.32 12.82
C VAL A 107 -14.24 35.69 12.43
N LYS A 108 -14.66 35.40 11.19
CA LYS A 108 -16.02 35.63 10.68
C LYS A 108 -16.92 34.38 10.68
N GLY A 109 -16.41 33.21 11.05
CA GLY A 109 -17.21 31.99 11.13
C GLY A 109 -17.54 31.35 9.77
N THR A 110 -16.88 31.75 8.69
CA THR A 110 -17.28 31.41 7.32
C THR A 110 -16.36 30.42 6.61
N ASP A 111 -15.08 30.35 6.99
CA ASP A 111 -14.10 29.49 6.31
C ASP A 111 -13.34 28.57 7.28
N TRP A 112 -13.09 27.32 6.86
CA TRP A 112 -12.23 26.39 7.59
C TRP A 112 -10.76 26.76 7.37
N ASN A 113 -10.05 27.12 8.43
CA ASN A 113 -8.60 27.31 8.39
C ASN A 113 -7.87 26.00 8.70
N TRP A 114 -6.95 25.64 7.83
CA TRP A 114 -6.12 24.45 7.95
C TRP A 114 -4.66 24.90 8.05
N LEU A 115 -3.89 24.36 9.00
CA LEU A 115 -2.45 24.57 9.10
C LEU A 115 -1.72 23.29 8.72
N ALA A 116 -0.63 23.40 7.96
CA ALA A 116 0.29 22.29 7.73
C ALA A 116 1.54 22.45 8.61
N GLN A 117 1.83 21.44 9.42
CA GLN A 117 3.08 21.33 10.17
C GLN A 117 3.93 20.21 9.59
N TRP A 118 5.19 20.49 9.34
CA TRP A 118 6.19 19.50 8.94
C TRP A 118 6.91 18.99 10.17
N ASN A 119 6.95 17.67 10.36
CA ASN A 119 7.76 17.00 11.37
C ASN A 119 8.85 16.24 10.62
N TYR A 120 10.12 16.58 10.83
CA TYR A 120 11.23 15.94 10.14
C TYR A 120 11.73 14.71 10.90
N ALA A 121 12.40 13.79 10.20
CA ALA A 121 12.97 12.58 10.81
C ALA A 121 14.01 12.87 11.91
N ASP A 122 14.66 14.03 11.88
CA ASP A 122 15.61 14.50 12.90
C ASP A 122 14.91 15.09 14.14
N GLY A 123 13.58 15.05 14.19
CA GLY A 123 12.76 15.58 15.28
C GLY A 123 12.54 17.10 15.19
N THR A 124 13.06 17.78 14.16
CA THR A 124 12.76 19.18 13.94
C THR A 124 11.32 19.36 13.47
N VAL A 125 10.73 20.51 13.78
CA VAL A 125 9.39 20.88 13.32
C VAL A 125 9.50 22.15 12.48
N GLY A 126 8.93 22.13 11.28
CA GLY A 126 8.80 23.28 10.39
C GLY A 126 7.34 23.68 10.30
N VAL A 127 7.03 24.90 10.75
CA VAL A 127 5.77 25.58 10.47
C VAL A 127 6.11 26.81 9.63
N ASN A 128 5.29 27.16 8.65
CA ASN A 128 5.47 28.43 7.97
C ASN A 128 4.98 29.56 8.90
N PRO A 129 5.85 30.46 9.39
CA PRO A 129 5.44 31.55 10.28
C PRO A 129 4.50 32.55 9.59
N ASP A 130 4.55 32.63 8.26
CA ASP A 130 3.65 33.48 7.47
C ASP A 130 2.19 32.97 7.51
N ASP A 131 1.98 31.69 7.86
CA ASP A 131 0.66 31.14 8.16
C ASP A 131 0.18 31.51 9.58
N TYR A 132 1.09 31.90 10.48
CA TYR A 132 0.78 32.03 11.90
C TYR A 132 0.27 33.42 12.31
N TYR A 133 0.42 34.48 11.52
CA TYR A 133 -0.10 35.79 11.90
C TYR A 133 -0.51 36.66 10.71
N GLY A 134 -1.81 36.70 10.45
CA GLY A 134 -2.49 37.87 9.89
C GLY A 134 -2.04 38.31 8.49
N TRP A 135 -2.61 37.64 7.47
CA TRP A 135 -2.83 38.15 6.12
C TRP A 135 -1.64 38.24 5.15
N ARG A 136 -1.53 37.22 4.29
CA ARG A 136 -1.44 37.22 2.80
C ARG A 136 -1.33 35.72 2.45
N GLY A 137 -2.23 35.04 1.79
CA GLY A 137 -3.15 35.40 0.70
C GLY A 137 -3.05 34.26 -0.30
N TYR A 138 -4.06 33.39 -0.35
CA TYR A 138 -4.34 32.37 -1.38
C TYR A 138 -3.22 31.35 -1.69
N ASN A 139 -3.39 30.13 -1.17
CA ASN A 139 -2.72 28.90 -1.62
C ASN A 139 -1.20 29.04 -1.85
N ASP A 140 -0.44 29.51 -0.85
CA ASP A 140 1.01 29.35 -0.93
C ASP A 140 1.35 27.93 -0.49
N ALA A 141 1.74 27.10 -1.46
CA ALA A 141 2.05 25.72 -1.23
C ALA A 141 3.30 25.63 -0.35
N CYS A 142 3.12 25.23 0.91
CA CYS A 142 3.85 24.12 1.51
C CYS A 142 5.35 24.02 1.15
N THR A 143 6.10 25.13 1.13
CA THR A 143 7.52 25.09 0.74
C THR A 143 8.36 25.00 2.01
N PRO A 144 8.78 23.81 2.43
CA PRO A 144 9.75 23.67 3.50
C PRO A 144 11.05 24.40 3.14
N ALA A 145 11.74 24.97 4.13
CA ALA A 145 13.03 25.63 3.92
C ALA A 145 14.16 24.69 3.42
N LYS A 146 13.89 23.38 3.33
CA LYS A 146 14.81 22.33 2.87
C LYS A 146 14.11 21.45 1.82
N PRO A 147 14.80 20.99 0.76
CA PRO A 147 14.23 19.98 -0.16
C PRO A 147 13.78 18.75 0.63
N ILE A 148 12.51 18.36 0.46
CA ILE A 148 11.98 17.16 1.11
C ILE A 148 12.02 16.00 0.12
N PRO A 149 12.55 14.83 0.52
CA PRO A 149 12.36 13.60 -0.23
C PRO A 149 10.88 13.21 -0.15
N LEU A 150 10.15 13.40 -1.24
CA LEU A 150 8.71 13.08 -1.35
C LEU A 150 8.45 11.57 -1.41
N ASP A 151 9.49 10.79 -1.69
CA ASP A 151 9.43 9.34 -1.91
C ASP A 151 8.86 8.54 -0.72
N ASN A 152 8.82 9.12 0.49
CA ASN A 152 8.29 8.48 1.72
C ASN A 152 7.60 9.47 2.68
N LEU A 153 6.80 10.39 2.12
CA LEU A 153 6.04 11.35 2.91
C LEU A 153 4.81 10.68 3.57
N VAL A 154 4.66 10.85 4.88
CA VAL A 154 3.44 10.44 5.61
C VAL A 154 2.59 11.67 5.89
N ILE A 155 1.31 11.65 5.50
CA ILE A 155 0.36 12.75 5.76
C ILE A 155 -0.61 12.30 6.86
N SER A 156 -0.74 13.11 7.90
CA SER A 156 -1.67 12.93 9.01
C SER A 156 -2.62 14.13 9.09
N GLN A 157 -3.92 13.89 9.21
CA GLN A 157 -4.91 14.95 9.46
C GLN A 157 -5.35 14.89 10.92
N ILE A 158 -5.28 16.03 11.59
CA ILE A 158 -5.79 16.26 12.94
C ILE A 158 -6.90 17.30 12.83
N THR A 159 -8.15 16.86 12.95
CA THR A 159 -9.29 17.76 13.11
C THR A 159 -9.38 18.16 14.57
N VAL A 160 -8.97 19.37 14.93
CA VAL A 160 -9.17 19.90 16.28
C VAL A 160 -10.59 20.46 16.36
N GLY A 161 -11.56 19.57 16.53
CA GLY A 161 -12.92 19.94 16.92
C GLY A 161 -12.93 20.36 18.38
N SER A 162 -13.28 21.63 18.64
CA SER A 162 -13.60 22.17 19.95
C SER A 162 -14.50 21.21 20.75
N TYR A 163 -14.13 20.94 22.01
CA TYR A 163 -14.94 20.35 23.08
C TYR A 163 -15.86 19.18 22.69
N GLU A 164 -15.44 17.97 23.05
CA GLU A 164 -16.20 16.71 22.96
C GLU A 164 -16.75 16.39 21.56
N TYR A 165 -16.06 15.53 20.81
CA TYR A 165 -16.64 14.33 20.19
C TYR A 165 -15.49 13.59 19.50
N GLY A 166 -15.12 12.45 20.06
CA GLY A 166 -14.02 11.65 19.58
C GLY A 166 -14.28 11.08 18.19
N TYR A 167 -13.26 11.15 17.34
CA TYR A 167 -13.05 10.14 16.31
C TYR A 167 -11.59 9.70 16.38
N SER A 168 -11.41 8.48 16.88
CA SER A 168 -10.20 7.69 16.74
C SER A 168 -10.31 6.94 15.42
N GLY A 169 -9.29 7.05 14.58
CA GLY A 169 -9.29 6.40 13.27
C GLY A 169 -7.98 6.66 12.55
N LEU A 170 -6.87 6.14 13.09
CA LEU A 170 -5.60 6.09 12.39
C LEU A 170 -5.73 5.07 11.26
N GLY A 171 -5.87 5.55 10.02
CA GLY A 171 -5.67 4.75 8.82
C GLY A 171 -4.26 4.96 8.29
N SER A 172 -3.60 3.90 7.85
CA SER A 172 -2.45 3.99 6.96
C SER A 172 -2.94 4.56 5.62
N PHE A 173 -2.55 5.80 5.29
CA PHE A 173 -2.74 6.34 3.96
C PHE A 173 -1.59 5.85 3.06
N GLY A 174 -1.96 5.14 1.99
CA GLY A 174 -1.06 4.64 0.95
C GLY A 174 -0.51 5.76 0.05
N PRO A 175 0.23 5.42 -1.02
CA PRO A 175 1.13 6.34 -1.71
C PRO A 175 0.37 7.49 -2.38
N PHE A 176 0.73 8.72 -2.03
CA PHE A 176 0.26 9.90 -2.75
C PHE A 176 1.06 10.06 -4.03
N LYS A 177 0.35 10.21 -5.17
CA LYS A 177 0.94 10.79 -6.37
C LYS A 177 1.02 12.31 -6.14
N VAL A 178 2.24 12.83 -6.11
CA VAL A 178 2.47 14.26 -6.31
C VAL A 178 2.31 14.50 -7.80
N GLU A 179 1.26 15.19 -8.21
CA GLU A 179 1.11 15.67 -9.58
C GLU A 179 1.74 17.07 -9.67
N ASP A 180 2.55 17.29 -10.72
CA ASP A 180 3.28 18.54 -11.00
C ASP A 180 2.37 19.75 -11.20
#